data_AF-A0A7V2WYN5-F1
#
_entry.id   AF-A0A7V2WYN5-F1
#
_cell.length_a   1.000
_cell.length_b   1.000
_cell.length_c   1.000
_cell.angle_alpha   90.00
_cell.angle_beta   90.00
_cell.angle_gamma   90.00
#
_symmetry.space_group_name_H-M   'P 1'
#
loop_
_entity.id
_entity.type
_entity.pdbx_description
1 polymer ?
#
loop_
_entity_poly.entity_id
_entity_poly.type
_entity_poly.pdbx_seq_one_letter_code
_entity_poly.pdbx_strand_id
1 'polypeptide(L)'
;MLLLAVRGRIRAAWRLRDAAMRDPFIRSPGGAQSARLFEPFCIDQHLCRRSSPLGEPGVTTEELIKQQFDRLVEEGNEILRASGWDGHELRRSPSLEEYYRFRAQALNLVRRSCGGDSDHYLELKRIADTKETSTNSYYLISCIGILRAAQRDFASGLLFDMRALISAEVLGDFIDQAEVLLEAGYYVPAASLAGAVLEDMLRKLCDKHGIAIPHSTKIDSLNATLAREGVYNKLVQKRITALADIRNNADHGHFDKFGKTDVEDMVKWVRNFSADYLK
;
A
#
# COMPACT_ATOMS: atom_id res chain seq x y z
N MET A 1 9.43 7.22 0.25
CA MET A 1 9.27 8.52 0.94
C MET A 1 9.31 8.41 2.47
N LEU A 2 8.93 7.26 3.07
CA LEU A 2 9.13 6.95 4.50
C LEU A 2 10.62 6.96 4.95
N LEU A 3 11.53 6.43 4.13
CA LEU A 3 12.98 6.41 4.40
C LEU A 3 13.62 7.80 4.58
N LEU A 4 13.07 8.85 3.94
CA LEU A 4 13.55 10.23 4.09
C LEU A 4 13.05 10.87 5.38
N ALA A 5 11.83 10.54 5.83
CA ALA A 5 11.27 11.02 7.09
C ALA A 5 11.98 10.40 8.31
N VAL A 6 12.32 9.11 8.24
CA VAL A 6 13.07 8.40 9.30
C VAL A 6 14.52 8.89 9.37
N ARG A 7 15.22 9.04 8.24
CA ARG A 7 16.58 9.62 8.20
C ARG A 7 16.64 11.07 8.69
N GLY A 8 15.62 11.87 8.42
CA GLY A 8 15.53 13.27 8.85
C GLY A 8 15.33 13.43 10.36
N ARG A 9 14.46 12.61 10.97
CA ARG A 9 14.17 12.65 12.41
C ARG A 9 15.30 12.10 13.26
N ILE A 10 15.99 11.07 12.79
CA ILE A 10 17.18 10.54 13.47
C ILE A 10 18.28 11.61 13.48
N ARG A 11 18.64 12.23 12.34
CA ARG A 11 19.66 13.30 12.32
C ARG A 11 19.33 14.51 13.21
N ALA A 12 18.05 14.87 13.36
CA ALA A 12 17.63 15.96 14.25
C ALA A 12 17.81 15.62 15.74
N ALA A 13 17.53 14.36 16.13
CA ALA A 13 17.70 13.89 17.50
C ALA A 13 19.19 13.84 17.93
N TRP A 14 20.10 13.51 17.01
CA TRP A 14 21.54 13.51 17.29
C TRP A 14 22.13 14.91 17.47
N ARG A 15 21.63 15.93 16.73
CA ARG A 15 22.10 17.33 16.87
C ARG A 15 21.61 18.02 18.14
N LEU A 16 20.45 17.61 18.68
CA LEU A 16 19.90 18.19 19.91
C LEU A 16 20.57 17.64 21.17
N ARG A 17 21.21 16.47 21.09
CA ARG A 17 21.95 15.87 22.22
C ARG A 17 23.28 16.57 22.50
N ASP A 18 23.94 17.12 21.48
CA ASP A 18 25.20 17.88 21.64
C ASP A 18 24.98 19.32 22.15
N ALA A 19 23.79 19.89 21.94
CA ALA A 19 23.46 21.25 22.37
C ALA A 19 22.97 21.34 23.83
N ALA A 20 22.48 20.23 24.41
CA ALA A 20 21.86 20.22 25.74
C ALA A 20 22.85 19.95 26.91
N MET A 21 24.16 19.82 26.65
CA MET A 21 25.19 19.62 27.69
C MET A 21 25.94 20.90 28.11
N ARG A 22 25.45 22.10 27.76
CA ARG A 22 26.03 23.35 28.27
C ARG A 22 24.93 24.28 28.80
N ASP A 23 25.07 24.53 30.11
CA ASP A 23 24.45 25.56 30.95
C ASP A 23 23.07 25.32 31.61
N PRO A 24 22.97 25.47 32.95
CA PRO A 24 21.71 25.40 33.70
C PRO A 24 21.13 26.80 34.02
N PHE A 25 19.85 26.80 34.43
CA PHE A 25 19.12 27.87 35.14
C PHE A 25 18.49 29.01 34.30
N ILE A 26 17.14 29.10 34.28
CA ILE A 26 16.34 30.13 34.98
C ILE A 26 14.82 29.97 34.70
N ARG A 27 14.06 30.34 35.73
CA ARG A 27 12.63 30.19 36.07
C ARG A 27 11.58 30.82 35.12
N SER A 28 10.37 30.25 35.13
CA SER A 28 9.07 30.90 34.81
C SER A 28 8.66 31.93 35.89
N PRO A 29 7.72 32.87 35.64
CA PRO A 29 6.28 32.56 35.80
C PRO A 29 5.25 33.38 34.99
N GLY A 30 4.05 32.80 34.80
CA GLY A 30 2.75 33.43 35.05
C GLY A 30 2.10 34.35 34.00
N GLY A 31 0.80 34.14 33.72
CA GLY A 31 -0.08 35.17 33.15
C GLY A 31 -1.26 34.64 32.31
N ALA A 32 -2.48 34.78 32.81
CA ALA A 32 -3.75 34.36 32.21
C ALA A 32 -4.47 35.48 31.42
N GLN A 33 -5.59 35.10 30.77
CA GLN A 33 -6.66 35.93 30.14
C GLN A 33 -6.39 36.36 28.68
N SER A 34 -7.32 36.36 27.72
CA SER A 34 -8.78 36.12 27.67
C SER A 34 -9.24 35.99 26.20
N ALA A 35 -10.40 35.36 25.98
CA ALA A 35 -11.49 35.77 25.06
C ALA A 35 -11.18 35.91 23.54
N ARG A 36 -12.00 35.52 22.56
CA ARG A 36 -13.40 35.06 22.49
C ARG A 36 -13.70 34.80 20.99
N LEU A 37 -14.70 33.95 20.73
CA LEU A 37 -15.61 33.98 19.56
C LEU A 37 -15.03 33.50 18.22
N PHE A 38 -15.51 32.35 17.72
CA PHE A 38 -16.30 32.23 16.48
C PHE A 38 -16.64 30.75 16.23
N GLU A 39 -17.94 30.43 16.28
CA GLU A 39 -18.73 29.37 15.58
C GLU A 39 -20.08 29.28 16.33
N PRO A 40 -21.24 28.92 15.71
CA PRO A 40 -21.41 28.22 14.43
C PRO A 40 -22.49 28.82 13.49
N PHE A 41 -22.36 28.59 12.19
CA PHE A 41 -23.44 28.83 11.22
C PHE A 41 -24.17 27.49 10.94
N CYS A 42 -25.29 27.27 11.63
CA CYS A 42 -26.25 26.21 11.33
C CYS A 42 -27.00 26.54 10.04
N ILE A 43 -26.89 25.69 9.01
CA ILE A 43 -27.83 25.66 7.89
C ILE A 43 -28.54 24.30 7.92
N ASP A 44 -29.83 24.38 8.25
CA ASP A 44 -30.95 23.55 7.84
C ASP A 44 -30.81 22.01 7.90
N GLN A 45 -31.16 21.45 9.06
CA GLN A 45 -31.55 20.05 9.20
C GLN A 45 -33.04 19.90 8.88
N HIS A 46 -33.44 19.81 7.61
CA HIS A 46 -34.70 19.17 7.18
C HIS A 46 -34.76 19.07 5.66
N LEU A 47 -34.06 18.09 5.07
CA LEU A 47 -34.32 17.49 3.75
C LEU A 47 -33.28 16.40 3.44
N CYS A 48 -33.16 15.37 4.28
CA CYS A 48 -32.40 14.17 3.92
C CYS A 48 -33.04 12.93 4.54
N ARG A 49 -34.24 12.57 4.06
CA ARG A 49 -34.80 11.22 4.19
C ARG A 49 -35.19 10.74 2.80
N ARG A 50 -34.18 10.34 2.02
CA ARG A 50 -34.35 9.28 1.01
C ARG A 50 -33.66 8.04 1.57
N SER A 51 -34.47 7.18 2.17
CA SER A 51 -34.14 5.78 2.41
C SER A 51 -33.69 5.15 1.09
N SER A 52 -32.39 4.92 0.94
CA SER A 52 -31.87 4.07 -0.13
C SER A 52 -32.21 2.62 0.19
N PRO A 53 -32.82 1.86 -0.73
CA PRO A 53 -33.13 0.46 -0.50
C PRO A 53 -31.85 -0.37 -0.36
N LEU A 54 -31.94 -1.41 0.46
CA LEU A 54 -30.89 -2.36 0.82
C LEU A 54 -30.17 -2.91 -0.42
N GLY A 55 -28.85 -3.00 -0.30
CA GLY A 55 -27.90 -3.14 -1.40
C GLY A 55 -28.04 -4.40 -2.23
N GLU A 56 -28.09 -4.20 -3.55
CA GLU A 56 -27.54 -5.16 -4.50
C GLU A 56 -26.03 -5.30 -4.24
N PRO A 57 -25.42 -6.48 -4.42
CA PRO A 57 -23.97 -6.62 -4.36
C PRO A 57 -23.36 -5.73 -5.45
N GLY A 58 -22.88 -4.55 -5.05
CA GLY A 58 -22.24 -3.61 -5.95
C GLY A 58 -21.07 -4.29 -6.66
N VAL A 59 -20.98 -4.12 -7.97
CA VAL A 59 -19.88 -4.64 -8.80
C VAL A 59 -18.56 -4.21 -8.16
N THR A 60 -17.70 -5.18 -7.83
CA THR A 60 -16.42 -4.89 -7.17
C THR A 60 -15.48 -4.16 -8.14
N THR A 61 -14.53 -3.40 -7.63
CA THR A 61 -13.51 -2.74 -8.47
C THR A 61 -12.75 -3.75 -9.33
N GLU A 62 -12.47 -4.94 -8.79
CA GLU A 62 -11.83 -6.02 -9.52
C GLU A 62 -12.68 -6.50 -10.70
N GLU A 63 -13.98 -6.69 -10.47
CA GLU A 63 -14.93 -7.11 -11.50
C GLU A 63 -15.07 -6.05 -12.60
N LEU A 64 -15.09 -4.76 -12.23
CA LEU A 64 -15.07 -3.66 -13.19
C LEU A 64 -13.80 -3.67 -14.06
N ILE A 65 -12.64 -3.96 -13.48
CA ILE A 65 -11.37 -4.05 -14.20
C ILE A 65 -11.38 -5.26 -15.16
N LYS A 66 -11.86 -6.43 -14.71
CA LYS A 66 -12.04 -7.62 -15.56
C LYS A 66 -12.92 -7.31 -16.76
N GLN A 67 -14.06 -6.65 -16.55
CA GLN A 67 -14.94 -6.21 -17.63
C GLN A 67 -14.28 -5.21 -18.59
N GLN A 68 -13.39 -4.32 -18.11
CA GLN A 68 -12.62 -3.45 -19.00
C GLN A 68 -11.64 -4.24 -19.86
N PHE A 69 -10.96 -5.24 -19.29
CA PHE A 69 -10.08 -6.12 -20.06
C PHE A 69 -10.86 -6.89 -21.12
N ASP A 70 -11.99 -7.52 -20.75
CA ASP A 70 -12.81 -8.29 -21.68
C ASP A 70 -13.28 -7.43 -22.86
N ARG A 71 -13.78 -6.22 -22.56
CA ARG A 71 -14.22 -5.28 -23.58
C ARG A 71 -13.09 -4.89 -24.54
N LEU A 72 -11.94 -4.51 -23.99
CA LEU A 72 -10.82 -4.04 -24.81
C LEU A 72 -10.22 -5.19 -25.62
N VAL A 73 -10.12 -6.40 -25.07
CA VAL A 73 -9.69 -7.59 -25.82
C VAL A 73 -10.65 -7.88 -26.97
N GLU A 74 -11.95 -7.76 -26.75
CA GLU A 74 -12.94 -7.98 -27.81
C GLU A 74 -12.87 -6.90 -28.90
N GLU A 75 -12.71 -5.63 -28.55
CA GLU A 75 -12.45 -4.55 -29.52
C GLU A 75 -11.22 -4.86 -30.39
N GLY A 76 -10.13 -5.35 -29.77
CA GLY A 76 -8.96 -5.82 -30.50
C GLY A 76 -9.27 -6.98 -31.46
N ASN A 77 -10.08 -7.95 -31.03
CA ASN A 77 -10.49 -9.08 -31.87
C ASN A 77 -11.35 -8.63 -33.05
N GLU A 78 -12.21 -7.64 -32.86
CA GLU A 78 -13.01 -7.04 -33.94
C GLU A 78 -12.10 -6.38 -34.98
N ILE A 79 -11.10 -5.61 -34.55
CA ILE A 79 -10.11 -4.99 -35.45
C ILE A 79 -9.34 -6.07 -36.23
N LEU A 80 -8.91 -7.16 -35.58
CA LEU A 80 -8.23 -8.27 -36.25
C LEU A 80 -9.13 -8.97 -37.27
N ARG A 81 -10.39 -9.27 -36.91
CA ARG A 81 -11.38 -9.86 -37.84
C ARG A 81 -11.63 -8.96 -39.04
N ALA A 82 -11.84 -7.67 -38.81
CA ALA A 82 -12.00 -6.69 -39.88
C ALA A 82 -10.75 -6.59 -40.76
N SER A 83 -9.56 -6.84 -40.20
CA SER A 83 -8.29 -6.84 -40.92
C SER A 83 -7.97 -8.17 -41.62
N GLY A 84 -8.86 -9.16 -41.51
CA GLY A 84 -8.72 -10.46 -42.15
C GLY A 84 -7.65 -11.35 -41.53
N TRP A 85 -7.44 -11.24 -40.21
CA TRP A 85 -6.53 -12.11 -39.46
C TRP A 85 -6.97 -13.58 -39.54
N ASP A 86 -6.06 -14.46 -39.95
CA ASP A 86 -6.31 -15.91 -40.05
C ASP A 86 -5.60 -16.74 -38.97
N GLY A 87 -4.86 -16.09 -38.07
CA GLY A 87 -4.02 -16.74 -37.07
C GLY A 87 -2.52 -16.66 -37.36
N HIS A 88 -2.14 -16.30 -38.59
CA HIS A 88 -0.75 -16.16 -39.02
C HIS A 88 -0.48 -14.79 -39.65
N GLU A 89 -1.37 -14.32 -40.53
CA GLU A 89 -1.19 -13.09 -41.30
C GLU A 89 -2.43 -12.19 -41.33
N LEU A 90 -2.17 -10.90 -41.56
CA LEU A 90 -3.20 -9.90 -41.81
C LEU A 90 -3.37 -9.70 -43.30
N ARG A 91 -4.61 -9.83 -43.79
CA ARG A 91 -4.93 -9.50 -45.20
C ARG A 91 -4.80 -8.00 -45.48
N ARG A 92 -5.09 -7.16 -44.49
CA ARG A 92 -4.88 -5.71 -44.53
C ARG A 92 -4.38 -5.22 -43.18
N SER A 93 -3.54 -4.19 -43.18
CA SER A 93 -3.14 -3.57 -41.92
C SER A 93 -4.31 -2.80 -41.30
N PRO A 94 -4.49 -2.82 -39.97
CA PRO A 94 -5.43 -1.94 -39.28
C PRO A 94 -5.12 -0.47 -39.58
N SER A 95 -6.09 0.42 -39.44
CA SER A 95 -5.83 1.85 -39.58
C SER A 95 -4.90 2.34 -38.46
N LEU A 96 -4.16 3.42 -38.73
CA LEU A 96 -3.33 4.07 -37.70
C LEU A 96 -4.18 4.62 -36.55
N GLU A 97 -5.40 5.05 -36.84
CA GLU A 97 -6.34 5.53 -35.82
C GLU A 97 -6.71 4.40 -34.84
N GLU A 98 -7.16 3.26 -35.36
CA GLU A 98 -7.48 2.07 -34.55
C GLU A 98 -6.27 1.64 -33.72
N TYR A 99 -5.08 1.64 -34.34
CA TYR A 99 -3.84 1.28 -33.67
C TYR A 99 -3.52 2.22 -32.50
N TYR A 100 -3.56 3.53 -32.72
CA TYR A 100 -3.26 4.50 -31.67
C TYR A 100 -4.28 4.48 -30.56
N ARG A 101 -5.58 4.40 -30.89
CA ARG A 101 -6.66 4.32 -29.91
C ARG A 101 -6.50 3.09 -29.02
N PHE A 102 -6.40 1.91 -29.64
CA PHE A 102 -6.27 0.63 -28.92
C PHE A 102 -5.03 0.62 -28.02
N ARG A 103 -3.87 1.01 -28.57
CA ARG A 103 -2.61 1.02 -27.81
C ARG A 103 -2.67 1.97 -26.62
N ALA A 104 -3.25 3.15 -26.78
CA ALA A 104 -3.39 4.12 -25.69
C ALA A 104 -4.32 3.61 -24.58
N GLN A 105 -5.44 2.98 -24.95
CA GLN A 105 -6.36 2.37 -23.98
C GLN A 105 -5.71 1.20 -23.24
N ALA A 106 -4.99 0.32 -23.96
CA ALA A 106 -4.27 -0.80 -23.37
C ALA A 106 -3.21 -0.32 -22.38
N LEU A 107 -2.41 0.68 -22.76
CA LEU A 107 -1.42 1.31 -21.87
C LEU A 107 -2.06 1.85 -20.59
N ASN A 108 -3.17 2.59 -20.70
CA ASN A 108 -3.83 3.16 -19.54
C ASN A 108 -4.44 2.08 -18.63
N LEU A 109 -5.10 1.08 -19.22
CA LEU A 109 -5.70 -0.02 -18.45
C LEU A 109 -4.62 -0.79 -17.69
N VAL A 110 -3.60 -1.30 -18.39
CA VAL A 110 -2.51 -2.08 -17.79
C VAL A 110 -1.72 -1.26 -16.76
N ARG A 111 -1.45 0.03 -17.02
CA ARG A 111 -0.80 0.89 -16.02
C ARG A 111 -1.59 0.98 -14.71
N ARG A 112 -2.91 1.08 -14.81
CA ARG A 112 -3.80 1.26 -13.66
C ARG A 112 -4.09 -0.03 -12.92
N SER A 113 -4.19 -1.15 -13.64
CA SER A 113 -4.50 -2.46 -13.04
C SER A 113 -3.26 -3.23 -12.61
N CYS A 114 -2.19 -3.20 -13.40
CA CYS A 114 -0.97 -4.00 -13.17
C CYS A 114 0.19 -3.18 -12.57
N GLY A 115 0.20 -1.86 -12.77
CA GLY A 115 1.25 -0.95 -12.31
C GLY A 115 2.12 -0.43 -13.45
N GLY A 116 2.68 0.77 -13.27
CA GLY A 116 3.54 1.44 -14.27
C GLY A 116 4.96 0.89 -14.40
N ASP A 117 5.30 -0.08 -13.56
CA ASP A 117 6.54 -0.86 -13.53
C ASP A 117 6.32 -2.32 -13.95
N SER A 118 5.09 -2.72 -14.28
CA SER A 118 4.79 -4.08 -14.73
C SER A 118 5.38 -4.38 -16.11
N ASP A 119 5.83 -5.61 -16.33
CA ASP A 119 6.37 -6.06 -17.63
C ASP A 119 5.36 -5.84 -18.77
N HIS A 120 4.08 -6.08 -18.51
CA HIS A 120 2.99 -5.81 -19.43
C HIS A 120 2.94 -4.34 -19.87
N TYR A 121 3.08 -3.42 -18.92
CA TYR A 121 3.07 -1.98 -19.21
C TYR A 121 4.34 -1.55 -19.94
N LEU A 122 5.51 -2.02 -19.49
CA LEU A 122 6.80 -1.68 -20.08
C LEU A 122 6.90 -2.14 -21.52
N GLU A 123 6.35 -3.32 -21.84
CA GLU A 123 6.35 -3.85 -23.20
C GLU A 123 5.39 -3.10 -24.13
N LEU A 124 4.18 -2.77 -23.66
CA LEU A 124 3.27 -1.87 -24.41
C LEU A 124 3.91 -0.49 -24.64
N LYS A 125 4.61 0.03 -23.64
CA LYS A 125 5.31 1.32 -23.73
C LYS A 125 6.47 1.25 -24.71
N ARG A 126 7.22 0.15 -24.75
CA ARG A 126 8.27 -0.09 -25.74
C ARG A 126 7.72 -0.04 -27.16
N ILE A 127 6.58 -0.67 -27.42
CA ILE A 127 5.89 -0.60 -28.72
C ILE A 127 5.45 0.83 -29.06
N ALA A 128 5.02 1.61 -28.07
CA ALA A 128 4.61 2.99 -28.28
C ALA A 128 5.77 3.96 -28.53
N ASP A 129 6.91 3.75 -27.88
CA ASP A 129 8.05 4.67 -27.88
C ASP A 129 9.10 4.34 -28.97
N THR A 130 9.09 3.13 -29.53
CA THR A 130 10.04 2.70 -30.56
C THR A 130 9.58 3.17 -31.95
N LYS A 131 10.41 3.91 -32.68
CA LYS A 131 10.05 4.55 -33.96
C LYS A 131 9.49 3.57 -34.99
N GLU A 132 10.06 2.38 -35.08
CA GLU A 132 9.72 1.33 -36.06
C GLU A 132 8.32 0.75 -35.80
N THR A 133 7.92 0.71 -34.53
CA THR A 133 6.65 0.12 -34.10
C THR A 133 5.60 1.20 -33.85
N SER A 134 6.02 2.41 -33.48
CA SER A 134 5.16 3.49 -32.98
C SER A 134 4.12 3.92 -34.02
N THR A 135 4.45 3.81 -35.31
CA THR A 135 3.60 4.18 -36.45
C THR A 135 3.29 2.98 -37.36
N ASN A 136 3.49 1.75 -36.90
CA ASN A 136 3.22 0.54 -37.68
C ASN A 136 2.06 -0.24 -37.06
N SER A 137 0.89 -0.14 -37.67
CA SER A 137 -0.35 -0.76 -37.17
C SER A 137 -0.35 -2.29 -37.18
N TYR A 138 0.63 -2.93 -37.84
CA TYR A 138 0.84 -4.38 -37.74
C TYR A 138 1.11 -4.83 -36.29
N TYR A 139 1.73 -3.97 -35.46
CA TYR A 139 2.01 -4.25 -34.05
C TYR A 139 0.77 -4.24 -33.15
N LEU A 140 -0.42 -3.98 -33.69
CA LEU A 140 -1.69 -4.17 -32.97
C LEU A 140 -1.84 -5.61 -32.46
N ILE A 141 -1.37 -6.61 -33.22
CA ILE A 141 -1.35 -8.02 -32.79
C ILE A 141 -0.55 -8.19 -31.50
N SER A 142 0.64 -7.56 -31.45
CA SER A 142 1.49 -7.59 -30.25
C SER A 142 0.81 -6.90 -29.07
N CYS A 143 0.17 -5.75 -29.28
CA CYS A 143 -0.59 -5.08 -28.23
C CYS A 143 -1.72 -5.94 -27.66
N ILE A 144 -2.47 -6.66 -28.52
CA ILE A 144 -3.52 -7.59 -28.07
C ILE A 144 -2.93 -8.77 -27.30
N GLY A 145 -1.81 -9.33 -27.78
CA GLY A 145 -1.11 -10.42 -27.09
C GLY A 145 -0.70 -10.03 -25.67
N ILE A 146 -0.09 -8.86 -25.51
CA ILE A 146 0.32 -8.34 -24.20
C ILE A 146 -0.90 -8.03 -23.32
N LEU A 147 -1.96 -7.43 -23.89
CA LEU A 147 -3.19 -7.15 -23.15
C LEU A 147 -3.85 -8.43 -22.61
N ARG A 148 -3.87 -9.50 -23.40
CA ARG A 148 -4.39 -10.82 -22.97
C ARG A 148 -3.52 -11.45 -21.89
N ALA A 149 -2.20 -11.29 -21.95
CA ALA A 149 -1.31 -11.74 -20.90
C ALA A 149 -1.61 -10.98 -19.58
N ALA A 150 -1.70 -9.65 -19.65
CA ALA A 150 -2.06 -8.81 -18.52
C ALA A 150 -3.43 -9.18 -17.92
N GLN A 151 -4.44 -9.43 -18.77
CA GLN A 151 -5.77 -9.88 -18.36
C GLN A 151 -5.71 -11.21 -17.60
N ARG A 152 -4.97 -12.20 -18.12
CA ARG A 152 -4.83 -13.52 -17.47
C ARG A 152 -4.15 -13.41 -16.13
N ASP A 153 -3.04 -12.67 -16.05
CA ASP A 153 -2.29 -12.50 -14.82
C ASP A 153 -3.12 -11.74 -13.78
N PHE A 154 -3.87 -10.71 -14.20
CA PHE A 154 -4.79 -9.99 -13.33
C PHE A 154 -5.92 -10.91 -12.83
N ALA A 155 -6.55 -11.67 -13.71
CA ALA A 155 -7.66 -12.56 -13.36
C ALA A 155 -7.22 -13.72 -12.45
N SER A 156 -5.96 -14.17 -12.58
CA SER A 156 -5.40 -15.23 -11.74
C SER A 156 -4.97 -14.78 -10.35
N GLY A 157 -4.99 -13.48 -10.05
CA GLY A 157 -4.50 -12.95 -8.78
C GLY A 157 -2.97 -12.86 -8.67
N LEU A 158 -2.23 -13.35 -9.67
CA LEU A 158 -0.78 -13.46 -9.67
C LEU A 158 -0.06 -12.15 -9.27
N LEU A 159 -0.54 -11.01 -9.77
CA LEU A 159 0.05 -9.71 -9.46
C LEU A 159 -0.12 -9.30 -7.98
N PHE A 160 -1.21 -9.71 -7.35
CA PHE A 160 -1.46 -9.45 -5.93
C PHE A 160 -0.61 -10.39 -5.07
N ASP A 161 -0.53 -11.66 -5.44
CA ASP A 161 0.28 -12.66 -4.74
C ASP A 161 1.77 -12.30 -4.76
N MET A 162 2.31 -11.88 -5.92
CA MET A 162 3.69 -11.42 -6.01
C MET A 162 3.96 -10.21 -5.11
N ARG A 163 3.05 -9.22 -5.10
CA ARG A 163 3.18 -8.03 -4.23
C ARG A 163 3.14 -8.42 -2.75
N ALA A 164 2.31 -9.40 -2.38
CA ALA A 164 2.25 -9.93 -1.03
C ALA A 164 3.54 -10.67 -0.64
N LEU A 165 4.09 -11.51 -1.53
CA LEU A 165 5.35 -12.21 -1.32
C LEU A 165 6.53 -11.25 -1.13
N ILE A 166 6.71 -10.29 -2.04
CA ILE A 166 7.75 -9.25 -1.93
C ILE A 166 7.57 -8.46 -0.63
N SER A 167 6.32 -8.14 -0.29
CA SER A 167 6.00 -7.44 0.95
C SER A 167 6.38 -8.24 2.19
N ALA A 168 6.21 -9.57 2.19
CA ALA A 168 6.59 -10.44 3.28
C ALA A 168 8.11 -10.57 3.40
N GLU A 169 8.83 -10.66 2.26
CA GLU A 169 10.29 -10.69 2.21
C GLU A 169 10.91 -9.41 2.81
N VAL A 170 10.45 -8.24 2.35
CA VAL A 170 10.94 -6.94 2.87
C VAL A 170 10.67 -6.78 4.37
N LEU A 171 9.51 -7.26 4.88
CA LEU A 171 9.23 -7.24 6.31
C LEU A 171 10.13 -8.21 7.08
N GLY A 172 10.45 -9.37 6.50
CA GLY A 172 11.43 -10.31 7.03
C GLY A 172 12.80 -9.66 7.21
N ASP A 173 13.31 -9.00 6.17
CA ASP A 173 14.60 -8.29 6.20
C ASP A 173 14.65 -7.24 7.33
N PHE A 174 13.53 -6.58 7.63
CA PHE A 174 13.47 -5.61 8.72
C PHE A 174 13.41 -6.24 10.11
N ILE A 175 12.78 -7.41 10.30
CA ILE A 175 12.89 -8.09 11.61
C ILE A 175 14.30 -8.66 11.80
N ASP A 176 14.95 -9.12 10.73
CA ASP A 176 16.33 -9.60 10.80
C ASP A 176 17.29 -8.46 11.15
N GLN A 177 17.07 -7.26 10.61
CA GLN A 177 17.78 -6.06 11.05
C GLN A 177 17.50 -5.70 12.53
N ALA A 178 16.26 -5.90 13.01
CA ALA A 178 15.93 -5.69 14.42
C ALA A 178 16.67 -6.68 15.34
N GLU A 179 16.89 -7.92 14.89
CA GLU A 179 17.72 -8.90 15.60
C GLU A 179 19.19 -8.51 15.65
N VAL A 180 19.77 -8.10 14.52
CA VAL A 180 21.16 -7.61 14.48
C VAL A 180 21.36 -6.45 15.46
N LEU A 181 20.38 -5.54 15.57
CA LEU A 181 20.40 -4.47 16.57
C LEU A 181 20.35 -5.00 18.01
N LEU A 182 19.53 -6.01 18.30
CA LEU A 182 19.46 -6.64 19.62
C LEU A 182 20.77 -7.32 20.01
N GLU A 183 21.39 -8.05 19.08
CA GLU A 183 22.68 -8.72 19.28
C GLU A 183 23.79 -7.71 19.58
N ALA A 184 23.77 -6.57 18.89
CA ALA A 184 24.67 -5.45 19.13
C ALA A 184 24.33 -4.63 20.41
N GLY A 185 23.29 -5.01 21.16
CA GLY A 185 22.89 -4.35 22.42
C GLY A 185 21.99 -3.12 22.24
N TYR A 186 21.57 -2.80 21.02
CA TYR A 186 20.75 -1.66 20.68
C TYR A 186 19.24 -2.00 20.74
N TYR A 187 18.74 -2.33 21.93
CA TYR A 187 17.35 -2.77 22.10
C TYR A 187 16.30 -1.67 21.84
N VAL A 188 16.61 -0.39 22.07
CA VAL A 188 15.69 0.73 21.79
C VAL A 188 15.40 0.89 20.28
N PRO A 189 16.40 1.03 19.39
CA PRO A 189 16.12 1.10 17.95
C PRO A 189 15.56 -0.21 17.39
N ALA A 190 15.90 -1.36 17.99
CA ALA A 190 15.26 -2.64 17.63
C ALA A 190 13.74 -2.61 17.92
N ALA A 191 13.32 -2.09 19.08
CA ALA A 191 11.90 -1.94 19.43
C ALA A 191 11.15 -1.01 18.46
N SER A 192 11.77 0.12 18.09
CA SER A 192 11.21 1.06 17.11
C SER A 192 11.02 0.39 15.74
N LEU A 193 12.03 -0.34 15.26
CA LEU A 193 11.99 -1.04 13.97
C LEU A 193 10.96 -2.18 13.96
N ALA A 194 10.97 -3.05 14.96
CA ALA A 194 10.02 -4.16 15.07
C ALA A 194 8.57 -3.66 15.19
N GLY A 195 8.35 -2.54 15.87
CA GLY A 195 7.02 -1.96 15.98
C GLY A 195 6.56 -1.26 14.71
N ALA A 196 7.47 -0.70 13.92
CA ALA A 196 7.15 -0.21 12.58
C ALA A 196 6.76 -1.36 11.63
N VAL A 197 7.45 -2.51 11.71
CA VAL A 197 7.08 -3.73 10.98
C VAL A 197 5.69 -4.21 11.41
N LEU A 198 5.42 -4.30 12.72
CA LEU A 198 4.10 -4.67 13.22
C LEU A 198 2.99 -3.75 12.70
N GLU A 199 3.21 -2.43 12.69
CA GLU A 199 2.23 -1.48 12.15
C GLU A 199 1.96 -1.72 10.65
N ASP A 200 3.01 -1.90 9.84
CA ASP A 200 2.87 -2.16 8.41
C ASP A 200 2.13 -3.48 8.14
N MET A 201 2.39 -4.51 8.95
CA MET A 201 1.67 -5.78 8.88
C MET A 201 0.18 -5.63 9.18
N LEU A 202 -0.19 -4.88 10.22
CA LEU A 202 -1.61 -4.64 10.52
C LEU A 202 -2.31 -3.89 9.38
N ARG A 203 -1.63 -2.96 8.72
CA ARG A 203 -2.19 -2.27 7.53
C ARG A 203 -2.42 -3.24 6.38
N LYS A 204 -1.42 -4.08 6.08
CA LYS A 204 -1.54 -5.14 5.05
C LYS A 204 -2.65 -6.12 5.36
N LEU A 205 -2.88 -6.45 6.64
CA LEU A 205 -4.04 -7.26 7.05
C LEU A 205 -5.36 -6.54 6.81
N CYS A 206 -5.44 -5.23 7.08
CA CYS A 206 -6.64 -4.47 6.73
C CYS A 206 -6.89 -4.52 5.22
N ASP A 207 -5.86 -4.32 4.39
CA ASP A 207 -5.97 -4.39 2.93
C ASP A 207 -6.43 -5.78 2.47
N LYS A 208 -5.81 -6.85 2.99
CA LYS A 208 -6.16 -8.26 2.68
C LYS A 208 -7.60 -8.60 3.02
N HIS A 209 -8.16 -8.00 4.07
CA HIS A 209 -9.55 -8.21 4.49
C HIS A 209 -10.52 -7.15 3.96
N GLY A 210 -10.10 -6.28 3.03
CA GLY A 210 -10.97 -5.27 2.41
C GLY A 210 -11.42 -4.15 3.38
N ILE A 211 -10.68 -3.93 4.46
CA ILE A 211 -11.01 -2.95 5.49
C ILE A 211 -10.39 -1.60 5.13
N ALA A 212 -11.22 -0.65 4.67
CA ALA A 212 -10.77 0.69 4.32
C ALA A 212 -10.39 1.51 5.57
N ILE A 213 -9.13 1.95 5.65
CA ILE A 213 -8.59 2.74 6.75
C ILE A 213 -7.76 3.92 6.25
N PRO A 214 -7.83 5.11 6.88
CA PRO A 214 -6.93 6.22 6.57
C PRO A 214 -5.46 5.85 6.82
N HIS A 215 -4.55 6.33 5.97
CA HIS A 215 -3.11 6.12 6.17
C HIS A 215 -2.58 6.65 7.51
N SER A 216 -3.20 7.68 8.09
CA SER A 216 -2.80 8.25 9.40
C SER A 216 -3.34 7.49 10.61
N THR A 217 -4.01 6.36 10.42
CA THR A 217 -4.60 5.56 11.50
C THR A 217 -3.51 5.00 12.41
N LYS A 218 -3.67 5.14 13.72
CA LYS A 218 -2.69 4.63 14.72
C LYS A 218 -2.78 3.11 14.87
N ILE A 219 -1.68 2.50 15.28
CA ILE A 219 -1.56 1.04 15.50
C ILE A 219 -2.68 0.46 16.39
N ASP A 220 -3.09 1.17 17.45
CA ASP A 220 -4.17 0.72 18.34
C ASP A 220 -5.53 0.63 17.61
N SER A 221 -5.80 1.59 16.72
CA SER A 221 -7.04 1.63 15.93
C SER A 221 -7.04 0.56 14.83
N LEU A 222 -5.88 0.28 14.23
CA LEU A 222 -5.72 -0.86 13.31
C LEU A 222 -6.03 -2.16 14.06
N ASN A 223 -5.41 -2.35 15.23
CA ASN A 223 -5.55 -3.54 16.03
C ASN A 223 -7.01 -3.78 16.48
N ALA A 224 -7.66 -2.74 16.99
CA ALA A 224 -9.05 -2.81 17.41
C ALA A 224 -9.99 -3.14 16.25
N THR A 225 -9.72 -2.61 15.05
CA THR A 225 -10.53 -2.87 13.86
C THR A 225 -10.39 -4.32 13.42
N LEU A 226 -9.17 -4.83 13.28
CA LEU A 226 -8.91 -6.23 12.86
C LEU A 226 -9.51 -7.24 13.84
N ALA A 227 -9.38 -7.00 15.15
CA ALA A 227 -10.00 -7.85 16.16
C ALA A 227 -11.55 -7.83 16.09
N ARG A 228 -12.14 -6.66 15.82
CA ARG A 228 -13.58 -6.49 15.67
C ARG A 228 -14.12 -7.21 14.43
N GLU A 229 -13.36 -7.20 13.33
CA GLU A 229 -13.67 -7.94 12.09
C GLU A 229 -13.32 -9.45 12.20
N GLY A 230 -12.85 -9.92 13.35
CA GLY A 230 -12.60 -11.34 13.61
C GLY A 230 -11.35 -11.91 12.94
N VAL A 231 -10.43 -11.07 12.44
CA VAL A 231 -9.16 -11.51 11.83
C VAL A 231 -8.32 -12.29 12.84
N TYR A 232 -8.36 -11.90 14.11
CA TYR A 232 -7.73 -12.64 15.20
C TYR A 232 -8.51 -12.46 16.51
N ASN A 233 -8.22 -13.35 17.46
CA ASN A 233 -8.92 -13.38 18.74
C ASN A 233 -8.44 -12.27 19.71
N LYS A 234 -9.16 -12.15 20.84
CA LYS A 234 -8.89 -11.15 21.88
C LYS A 234 -7.52 -11.29 22.56
N LEU A 235 -6.94 -12.49 22.55
CA LEU A 235 -5.61 -12.72 23.13
C LEU A 235 -4.53 -12.07 22.26
N VAL A 236 -4.60 -12.29 20.95
CA VAL A 236 -3.72 -11.65 19.97
C VAL A 236 -3.87 -10.13 20.03
N GLN A 237 -5.11 -9.63 20.10
CA GLN A 237 -5.37 -8.19 20.24
C GLN A 237 -4.64 -7.58 21.45
N LYS A 238 -4.74 -8.20 22.63
CA LYS A 238 -4.07 -7.72 23.85
C LYS A 238 -2.55 -7.75 23.73
N ARG A 239 -2.00 -8.78 23.07
CA ARG A 239 -0.55 -8.88 22.83
C ARG A 239 -0.07 -7.74 21.93
N ILE A 240 -0.78 -7.46 20.83
CA ILE A 240 -0.46 -6.34 19.93
C ILE A 240 -0.50 -5.02 20.68
N THR A 241 -1.49 -4.78 21.55
CA THR A 241 -1.55 -3.56 22.38
C THR A 241 -0.31 -3.41 23.29
N ALA A 242 0.17 -4.49 23.90
CA ALA A 242 1.39 -4.44 24.71
C ALA A 242 2.63 -4.09 23.85
N LEU A 243 2.74 -4.66 22.65
CA LEU A 243 3.86 -4.38 21.74
C LEU A 243 3.80 -2.95 21.17
N ALA A 244 2.60 -2.44 20.90
CA ALA A 244 2.37 -1.06 20.51
C ALA A 244 2.86 -0.08 21.59
N ASP A 245 2.66 -0.41 22.86
CA ASP A 245 3.13 0.40 23.98
C ASP A 245 4.67 0.41 24.08
N ILE A 246 5.33 -0.74 23.90
CA ILE A 246 6.80 -0.83 23.84
C ILE A 246 7.34 0.09 22.73
N ARG A 247 6.78 0.00 21.51
CA ARG A 247 7.17 0.85 20.39
C ARG A 247 6.93 2.33 20.67
N ASN A 248 5.77 2.69 21.24
CA ASN A 248 5.47 4.09 21.56
C ASN A 248 6.46 4.65 22.58
N ASN A 249 6.81 3.87 23.62
CA ASN A 249 7.82 4.28 24.59
C ASN A 249 9.23 4.40 23.95
N ALA A 250 9.60 3.50 23.04
CA ALA A 250 10.86 3.60 22.30
C ALA A 250 10.92 4.86 21.41
N ASP A 251 9.86 5.17 20.67
CA ASP A 251 9.79 6.32 19.76
C ASP A 251 9.72 7.67 20.50
N HIS A 252 9.22 7.67 21.74
CA HIS A 252 9.05 8.87 22.55
C HIS A 252 10.11 9.06 23.65
N GLY A 253 11.10 8.17 23.75
CA GLY A 253 12.24 8.34 24.65
C GLY A 253 12.02 7.84 26.09
N HIS A 254 10.96 7.06 26.34
CA HIS A 254 10.64 6.51 27.65
C HIS A 254 11.29 5.13 27.87
N PHE A 255 12.63 5.08 27.85
CA PHE A 255 13.39 3.83 27.85
C PHE A 255 13.36 3.08 29.19
N ASP A 256 12.86 3.71 30.26
CA ASP A 256 12.66 3.09 31.58
C ASP A 256 11.42 2.18 31.63
N LYS A 257 10.54 2.24 30.61
CA LYS A 257 9.26 1.51 30.58
C LYS A 257 9.35 0.10 30.03
N PHE A 258 10.49 -0.27 29.46
CA PHE A 258 10.71 -1.59 28.86
C PHE A 258 12.20 -1.95 28.90
N GLY A 259 12.48 -3.25 29.01
CA GLY A 259 13.83 -3.79 29.02
C GLY A 259 14.21 -4.50 27.73
N LYS A 260 15.48 -4.92 27.65
CA LYS A 260 16.00 -5.71 26.53
C LYS A 260 15.17 -6.98 26.28
N THR A 261 14.83 -7.72 27.35
CA THR A 261 14.06 -8.97 27.26
C THR A 261 12.66 -8.74 26.66
N ASP A 262 12.00 -7.62 26.97
CA ASP A 262 10.70 -7.29 26.37
C ASP A 262 10.82 -7.11 24.85
N VAL A 263 11.94 -6.54 24.39
CA VAL A 263 12.20 -6.34 22.96
C VAL A 263 12.60 -7.65 22.27
N GLU A 264 13.37 -8.51 22.93
CA GLU A 264 13.66 -9.86 22.42
C GLU A 264 12.37 -10.65 22.19
N ASP A 265 11.43 -10.59 23.14
CA ASP A 265 10.11 -11.22 23.02
C ASP A 265 9.24 -10.55 21.96
N MET A 266 9.33 -9.23 21.81
CA MET A 266 8.66 -8.48 20.76
C MET A 266 9.12 -8.94 19.37
N VAL A 267 10.42 -8.98 19.11
CA VAL A 267 10.98 -9.35 17.80
C VAL A 267 10.59 -10.78 17.43
N LYS A 268 10.76 -11.74 18.36
CA LYS A 268 10.35 -13.13 18.16
C LYS A 268 8.85 -13.24 17.85
N TRP A 269 8.02 -12.53 18.62
CA TRP A 269 6.58 -12.59 18.44
C TRP A 269 6.13 -11.97 17.12
N VAL A 270 6.67 -10.81 16.74
CA VAL A 270 6.34 -10.13 15.47
C VAL A 270 6.74 -11.00 14.28
N ARG A 271 7.90 -11.68 14.33
CA ARG A 271 8.29 -12.65 13.28
C ARG A 271 7.26 -13.76 13.12
N ASN A 272 6.87 -14.41 14.22
CA ASN A 272 5.90 -15.51 14.18
C ASN A 272 4.53 -15.03 13.71
N PHE A 273 4.09 -13.88 14.21
CA PHE A 273 2.85 -13.24 13.77
C PHE A 273 2.83 -12.97 12.26
N SER A 274 3.98 -12.60 11.67
CA SER A 274 4.09 -12.40 10.22
C SER A 274 3.92 -13.70 9.45
N ALA A 275 4.56 -14.77 9.91
CA ALA A 275 4.47 -16.09 9.30
C ALA A 275 3.07 -16.70 9.40
N ASP A 276 2.29 -16.33 10.42
CA ASP A 276 0.95 -16.88 10.65
C ASP A 276 -0.15 -16.14 9.89
N TYR A 277 -0.03 -14.82 9.72
CA TYR A 277 -1.13 -13.98 9.22
C TYR A 277 -0.95 -13.44 7.79
N LEU A 278 0.28 -13.33 7.29
CA LEU A 278 0.57 -12.80 5.94
C LEU A 278 0.79 -13.88 4.87
N LYS A 279 0.57 -15.16 5.19
CA LYS A 279 0.51 -16.25 4.20
C LYS A 279 -0.67 -16.14 3.26
#